data_AF-A0AAD0U2W2-F1
#
_entry.id   AF-A0AAD0U2W2-F1
#
_cell.length_a   1.000
_cell.length_b   1.000
_cell.length_c   1.000
_cell.angle_alpha   90.00
_cell.angle_beta   90.00
_cell.angle_gamma   90.00
#
_symmetry.space_group_name_H-M   'P 1'
#
loop_
_entity.id
_entity.type
_entity.pdbx_description
1 polymer ?
#
loop_
_entity_poly.entity_id
_entity_poly.type
_entity_poly.pdbx_seq_one_letter_code
_entity_poly.pdbx_strand_id
1 'polypeptide(L)'
;MKHKPEGWVVLTFQTIDRKPCYVLFCSWRNDDEWRVSSGSMVLPHLSACGNYWIWPQISGSVYELPVDEENGYTFYTGAVLDELLVKGYRDGTQLKRIALKDIMEDK
;
A
#
# COMPACT_ATOMS: atom_id res chain seq x y z
N MET A 1 -3.52 -3.72 15.38
CA MET A 1 -4.83 -3.29 14.82
C MET A 1 -4.99 -3.89 13.44
N LYS A 2 -6.21 -4.27 13.01
CA LYS A 2 -6.45 -4.81 11.67
C LYS A 2 -7.19 -3.80 10.81
N HIS A 3 -6.80 -3.70 9.54
CA HIS A 3 -7.44 -2.85 8.53
C HIS A 3 -7.87 -3.69 7.33
N LYS A 4 -9.08 -3.44 6.82
CA LYS A 4 -9.64 -4.11 5.65
C LYS A 4 -10.11 -3.05 4.65
N PRO A 5 -9.21 -2.49 3.84
CA PRO A 5 -9.59 -1.55 2.80
C PRO A 5 -10.34 -2.25 1.67
N GLU A 6 -11.16 -1.48 0.95
CA GLU A 6 -11.88 -1.96 -0.24
C GLU A 6 -10.99 -1.94 -1.48
N GLY A 7 -9.98 -1.08 -1.51
CA GLY A 7 -8.92 -1.16 -2.52
C GLY A 7 -7.65 -0.49 -2.05
N TRP A 8 -6.57 -0.76 -2.78
CA TRP A 8 -5.22 -0.49 -2.30
C TRP A 8 -4.22 -0.31 -3.43
N VAL A 9 -3.15 0.41 -3.17
CA VAL A 9 -2.03 0.59 -4.09
C VAL A 9 -0.73 0.41 -3.32
N VAL A 10 0.23 -0.31 -3.91
CA VAL A 10 1.57 -0.39 -3.34
C VAL A 10 2.40 0.80 -3.81
N LEU A 11 2.96 1.48 -2.82
CA LEU A 11 3.97 2.50 -2.97
C LEU A 11 5.29 1.97 -2.45
N THR A 12 6.39 2.42 -3.03
CA THR A 12 7.73 2.03 -2.64
C THR A 12 8.67 3.23 -2.62
N PHE A 13 9.63 3.18 -1.71
CA PHE A 13 10.77 4.07 -1.66
C PHE A 13 11.98 3.31 -1.10
N GLN A 14 13.18 3.86 -1.30
CA GLN A 14 14.39 3.30 -0.73
C GLN A 14 14.67 3.95 0.62
N THR A 15 14.94 3.12 1.64
CA THR A 15 15.46 3.62 2.91
C THR A 15 16.90 4.10 2.76
N ILE A 16 17.43 4.77 3.79
CA ILE A 16 18.85 5.19 3.86
C ILE A 16 19.78 3.98 3.64
N ASP A 17 19.40 2.81 4.15
CA ASP A 17 20.15 1.55 4.01
C ASP A 17 19.94 0.85 2.65
N ARG A 18 19.34 1.54 1.67
CA ARG A 18 18.98 1.03 0.33
C ARG A 18 18.07 -0.20 0.35
N LYS A 19 17.35 -0.43 1.44
CA LYS A 19 16.33 -1.48 1.50
C LYS A 19 15.01 -0.93 0.95
N PRO A 20 14.26 -1.72 0.17
CA PRO A 20 12.92 -1.31 -0.23
C PRO A 20 12.00 -1.25 0.99
N CYS A 21 11.23 -0.18 1.08
CA CYS A 21 10.11 -0.06 2.01
C CYS A 21 8.81 0.01 1.20
N TYR A 22 7.87 -0.87 1.51
CA TYR A 22 6.57 -0.94 0.84
C TYR A 22 5.50 -0.32 1.70
N VAL A 23 4.85 0.71 1.18
CA VAL A 23 3.75 1.43 1.84
C VAL A 23 2.47 1.16 1.09
N LEU A 24 1.35 1.11 1.82
CA LEU A 24 0.04 0.91 1.24
C LEU A 24 -0.71 2.23 1.26
N PHE A 25 -1.17 2.67 0.09
CA PHE A 25 -2.26 3.63 0.01
C PHE A 25 -3.57 2.83 -0.02
N CYS A 26 -4.42 3.02 0.97
CA CYS A 26 -5.65 2.27 1.18
C CYS A 26 -6.86 3.18 1.00
N SER A 27 -7.93 2.66 0.40
CA SER A 27 -9.18 3.39 0.15
C SER A 27 -10.40 2.60 0.62
N TRP A 28 -11.38 3.32 1.18
CA TRP A 28 -12.73 2.86 1.49
C TRP A 28 -13.69 3.76 0.69
N ARG A 29 -14.26 3.22 -0.39
CA ARG A 29 -14.90 4.00 -1.46
C ARG A 29 -16.25 4.56 -1.05
N ASN A 30 -16.94 3.89 -0.14
CA ASN A 30 -18.27 4.33 0.31
C ASN A 30 -18.24 5.70 1.00
N ASP A 31 -17.14 6.02 1.69
CA ASP A 31 -16.99 7.27 2.45
C ASP A 31 -15.86 8.18 1.91
N ASP A 32 -15.29 7.83 0.74
CA ASP A 32 -14.08 8.47 0.19
C ASP A 32 -12.90 8.55 1.18
N GLU A 33 -12.89 7.65 2.16
CA GLU A 33 -11.82 7.58 3.16
C GLU A 33 -10.57 6.97 2.55
N TRP A 34 -9.42 7.48 2.97
CA TRP A 34 -8.13 6.96 2.55
C TRP A 34 -7.12 7.02 3.67
N ARG A 35 -6.11 6.16 3.58
CA ARG A 35 -4.99 6.14 4.53
C ARG A 35 -3.72 5.61 3.90
N VAL A 36 -2.60 6.21 4.29
CA VAL A 36 -1.26 5.69 4.02
C VAL A 36 -0.78 4.88 5.22
N SER A 37 -0.31 3.66 4.98
CA SER A 37 0.20 2.78 6.03
C SER A 37 1.56 3.24 6.54
N SER A 38 2.04 2.65 7.64
CA SER A 38 3.38 2.92 8.19
C SER A 38 4.52 2.28 7.40
N GLY A 39 4.21 1.51 6.35
CA GLY A 39 5.16 0.75 5.58
C GLY A 39 5.51 -0.63 6.16
N SER A 40 6.19 -1.42 5.34
CA SER A 40 6.65 -2.77 5.61
C SER A 40 7.95 -3.07 4.87
N MET A 41 8.86 -3.79 5.51
CA MET A 41 10.08 -4.33 4.89
C MET A 41 9.96 -5.81 4.53
N VAL A 42 8.79 -6.41 4.78
CA VAL A 42 8.49 -7.80 4.44
C VAL A 42 7.42 -7.84 3.37
N LEU A 43 7.45 -8.89 2.56
CA LEU A 43 6.44 -9.11 1.52
C LEU A 43 5.16 -9.66 2.15
N PRO A 44 3.99 -9.42 1.53
CA PRO A 44 2.76 -10.01 1.99
C PRO A 44 2.76 -11.52 1.76
N HIS A 45 1.84 -12.21 2.41
CA HIS A 45 1.52 -13.59 2.08
C HIS A 45 0.03 -13.71 1.78
N LEU A 46 -0.32 -14.71 0.98
CA LEU A 46 -1.71 -14.99 0.70
C LEU A 46 -2.36 -15.63 1.95
N SER A 47 -3.57 -15.17 2.28
CA SER A 47 -4.38 -15.78 3.32
C SER A 47 -4.79 -17.21 2.97
N ALA A 48 -5.16 -18.00 3.98
CA ALA A 48 -5.54 -19.40 3.80
C ALA A 48 -6.75 -19.61 2.86
N CYS A 49 -7.65 -18.62 2.75
CA CYS A 49 -8.78 -18.67 1.83
C CYS A 49 -8.46 -18.14 0.42
N GLY A 50 -7.25 -17.64 0.19
CA GLY A 50 -6.84 -17.12 -1.12
C GLY A 50 -7.41 -15.74 -1.49
N ASN A 51 -8.31 -15.18 -0.69
CA ASN A 51 -9.05 -13.96 -1.07
C ASN A 51 -8.35 -12.66 -0.67
N TYR A 52 -7.34 -12.75 0.20
CA TYR A 52 -6.66 -11.59 0.76
C TYR A 52 -5.16 -11.76 0.79
N TRP A 53 -4.43 -10.71 0.46
CA TRP A 53 -3.05 -10.51 0.85
C TRP A 53 -2.98 -9.98 2.28
N ILE A 54 -2.19 -10.65 3.12
CA ILE A 54 -1.97 -10.27 4.51
C ILE A 54 -0.63 -9.56 4.60
N TRP A 55 -0.65 -8.27 4.94
CA TRP A 55 0.54 -7.43 4.96
C TRP A 55 0.77 -6.79 6.34
N PRO A 56 1.69 -7.34 7.15
CA PRO A 56 2.12 -6.73 8.41
C PRO A 56 2.87 -5.42 8.20
N GLN A 57 2.61 -4.44 9.05
CA GLN A 57 3.21 -3.11 8.98
C GLN A 57 4.10 -2.83 10.19
N ILE A 58 5.06 -1.91 10.03
CA ILE A 58 6.03 -1.52 11.08
C ILE A 58 5.33 -1.04 12.36
N SER A 59 4.18 -0.37 12.23
CA SER A 59 3.37 0.09 13.38
C SER A 59 2.70 -1.04 14.18
N GLY A 60 2.85 -2.31 13.79
CA GLY A 60 2.12 -3.45 14.37
C GLY A 60 0.68 -3.58 13.87
N SER A 61 0.29 -2.78 12.87
CA SER A 61 -0.98 -2.96 12.16
C SER A 61 -0.86 -4.05 11.10
N VAL A 62 -1.97 -4.72 10.78
CA VAL A 62 -2.04 -5.72 9.71
C VAL A 62 -3.13 -5.30 8.73
N TYR A 63 -2.80 -5.31 7.45
CA TYR A 63 -3.75 -5.02 6.38
C TYR A 63 -4.14 -6.33 5.70
N GLU A 64 -5.45 -6.53 5.53
CA GLU A 64 -6.03 -7.62 4.75
C GLU A 64 -6.55 -7.03 3.43
N LEU A 65 -5.77 -7.20 2.37
CA LEU A 65 -5.98 -6.53 1.08
C LEU A 65 -6.68 -7.50 0.11
N PRO A 66 -7.88 -7.20 -0.42
CA PRO A 66 -8.54 -8.07 -1.38
C PRO A 66 -7.69 -8.26 -2.65
N VAL A 67 -7.52 -9.50 -3.11
CA VAL A 67 -6.57 -9.83 -4.20
C VAL A 67 -6.85 -9.08 -5.50
N ASP A 68 -8.12 -8.92 -5.87
CA ASP A 68 -8.52 -8.33 -7.16
C ASP A 68 -8.79 -6.82 -7.09
N GLU A 69 -8.46 -6.18 -5.98
CA GLU A 69 -8.79 -4.77 -5.72
C GLU A 69 -7.55 -3.86 -5.66
N GLU A 70 -6.45 -4.30 -6.28
CA GLU A 70 -5.31 -3.42 -6.53
C GLU A 70 -5.74 -2.28 -7.46
N ASN A 71 -5.42 -1.05 -7.07
CA ASN A 71 -5.87 0.19 -7.70
C ASN A 71 -7.38 0.47 -7.57
N GLY A 72 -8.05 -0.19 -6.62
CA GLY A 72 -9.43 0.11 -6.25
C GLY A 72 -9.54 1.40 -5.45
N TYR A 73 -9.79 2.52 -6.13
CA TYR A 73 -10.01 3.83 -5.51
C TYR A 73 -11.03 4.65 -6.31
N THR A 74 -11.61 5.66 -5.67
CA THR A 74 -12.52 6.62 -6.31
C THR A 74 -11.74 7.70 -7.06
N PHE A 75 -12.43 8.53 -7.86
CA PHE A 75 -11.79 9.68 -8.52
C PHE A 75 -11.12 10.62 -7.50
N TYR A 76 -11.80 10.89 -6.38
CA TYR A 76 -11.27 11.77 -5.33
C TYR A 76 -10.01 11.20 -4.67
N THR A 77 -10.09 9.95 -4.18
CA THR A 77 -8.95 9.31 -3.52
C THR A 77 -7.79 9.03 -4.50
N GLY A 78 -8.09 8.85 -5.79
CA GLY A 78 -7.10 8.83 -6.86
C GLY A 78 -6.35 10.16 -7.01
N ALA A 79 -7.05 11.31 -6.97
CA ALA A 79 -6.41 12.62 -7.02
C ALA A 79 -5.49 12.87 -5.81
N VAL A 80 -5.89 12.39 -4.61
CA VAL A 80 -5.04 12.43 -3.41
C VAL A 80 -3.77 11.58 -3.60
N LEU A 81 -3.92 10.38 -4.17
CA LEU A 81 -2.79 9.51 -4.49
C LEU A 81 -1.83 10.19 -5.47
N ASP A 82 -2.34 10.83 -6.53
CA ASP A 82 -1.52 11.54 -7.51
C ASP A 82 -0.76 12.69 -6.87
N GLU A 83 -1.41 13.48 -6.00
CA GLU A 83 -0.76 14.54 -5.24
C GLU A 83 0.35 14.00 -4.33
N LEU A 84 0.10 12.86 -3.65
CA LEU A 84 1.09 12.19 -2.81
C LEU A 84 2.29 11.70 -3.62
N LEU A 85 2.07 11.16 -4.82
CA LEU A 85 3.14 10.73 -5.73
C LEU A 85 3.95 11.90 -6.28
N VAL A 86 3.33 13.06 -6.50
CA VAL A 86 4.05 14.27 -6.95
C VAL A 86 4.85 14.90 -5.81
N LYS A 87 4.27 15.01 -4.61
CA LYS A 87 4.88 15.73 -3.49
C LYS A 87 5.86 14.88 -2.67
N GLY A 88 5.65 13.57 -2.61
CA GLY A 88 6.36 12.69 -1.67
C GLY A 88 6.03 13.01 -0.21
N TYR A 89 6.87 12.54 0.71
CA TYR A 89 6.77 12.88 2.12
C TYR A 89 7.46 14.21 2.44
N ARG A 90 7.08 14.79 3.60
CA ARG A 90 7.60 16.07 4.08
C ARG A 90 9.11 16.10 4.31
N ASP A 91 9.72 14.94 4.54
CA ASP A 91 11.17 14.78 4.71
C ASP A 91 11.93 14.71 3.38
N GLY A 92 11.23 14.85 2.24
CA GLY A 92 11.80 14.76 0.90
C GLY A 92 11.83 13.34 0.33
N THR A 93 11.30 12.33 1.04
CA THR A 93 11.21 10.97 0.52
C THR A 93 10.26 10.90 -0.67
N GLN A 94 10.79 10.50 -1.83
CA GLN A 94 10.01 10.34 -3.04
C GLN A 94 9.36 8.95 -3.10
N LEU A 95 8.03 8.92 -3.22
CA LEU A 95 7.25 7.70 -3.39
C LEU A 95 7.14 7.34 -4.87
N LYS A 96 7.12 6.04 -5.14
CA LYS A 96 6.83 5.48 -6.45
C LYS A 96 5.74 4.43 -6.33
N ARG A 97 4.85 4.37 -7.32
CA ARG A 97 3.90 3.27 -7.44
C ARG A 97 4.62 2.04 -8.02
N ILE A 98 4.26 0.86 -7.53
CA ILE A 98 4.75 -0.43 -8.02
C ILE A 98 3.59 -1.43 -7.96
N ALA A 99 3.48 -2.33 -8.95
CA ALA A 99 2.44 -3.36 -8.88
C ALA A 99 2.89 -4.47 -7.93
N LEU A 100 1.94 -5.06 -7.18
CA LEU A 100 2.29 -6.15 -6.26
C LEU A 100 2.97 -7.32 -6.98
N LYS A 101 2.51 -7.66 -8.19
CA LYS A 101 3.13 -8.71 -9.02
C LYS A 101 4.61 -8.45 -9.29
N ASP A 102 5.01 -7.20 -9.53
CA ASP A 102 6.40 -6.85 -9.85
C ASP A 102 7.30 -7.06 -8.62
N ILE A 103 6.73 -6.94 -7.41
CA ILE A 103 7.43 -7.20 -6.14
C ILE A 103 7.52 -8.72 -5.87
N MET A 104 6.52 -9.47 -6.31
CA MET A 104 6.41 -10.90 -6.06
C MET A 104 7.22 -11.74 -7.06
N GLU A 105 7.37 -11.28 -8.29
CA GLU A 105 8.15 -11.93 -9.36
C GLU A 105 9.67 -11.68 -9.23
N ASP A 106 10.10 -10.64 -8.52
CA ASP A 106 11.52 -10.33 -8.21
C ASP A 106 12.15 -11.28 -7.16
N LYS A 107 11.54 -12.45 -6.93
CA LYS A 107 11.98 -13.50 -5.98
C LYS A 107 12.07 -14.87 -6.64
#